data_AF-A0A538IMZ6-F1
#
_entry.id   AF-A0A538IMZ6-F1
#
_cell.length_a   1.000
_cell.length_b   1.000
_cell.length_c   1.000
_cell.angle_alpha   90.00
_cell.angle_beta   90.00
_cell.angle_gamma   90.00
#
_symmetry.space_group_name_H-M   'P 1'
#
loop_
_entity.id
_entity.type
_entity.pdbx_description
1 polymer ?
#
loop_
_entity_poly.entity_id
_entity_poly.type
_entity_poly.pdbx_seq_one_letter_code
_entity_poly.pdbx_strand_id
1 'polypeptide(L)'
;MQRIGARNRGTPGRFAVALAAAALVAGCGSEPSHAVPAACAQGPGPLERALARAPGEVKLGGTRPSACFVRGGDPGGVESLGLTFLPAAEHLAVEARAQPRGPAAMRLGFLIGAVRRGTARGGVYSELARRIEQELNGVDTHAPAFQTGLRAGLAHG
;
A
#
# COMPACT_ATOMS: atom_id res chain seq x y z
N MET A 1 -58.00 -25.95 -29.87
CA MET A 1 -59.28 -26.37 -29.26
C MET A 1 -59.09 -26.45 -27.75
N GLN A 2 -59.49 -25.39 -27.03
CA GLN A 2 -60.52 -25.39 -25.98
C GLN A 2 -60.38 -26.47 -24.89
N ARG A 3 -60.11 -26.04 -23.64
CA ARG A 3 -61.09 -26.10 -22.54
C ARG A 3 -60.67 -25.21 -21.37
N ILE A 4 -61.61 -24.36 -20.98
CA ILE A 4 -61.64 -23.51 -19.78
C ILE A 4 -62.34 -24.30 -18.66
N GLY A 5 -61.90 -24.11 -17.42
CA GLY A 5 -62.65 -24.45 -16.19
C GLY A 5 -61.72 -25.02 -15.11
N ALA A 6 -61.71 -24.61 -13.84
CA ALA A 6 -62.57 -23.69 -13.11
C ALA A 6 -61.77 -23.06 -11.94
N ARG A 7 -62.20 -21.86 -11.53
CA ARG A 7 -61.79 -21.15 -10.31
C ARG A 7 -62.12 -21.99 -9.07
N ASN A 8 -61.20 -22.03 -8.11
CA ASN A 8 -61.60 -22.17 -6.72
C ASN A 8 -60.91 -21.07 -5.88
N ARG A 9 -61.72 -20.16 -5.34
CA ARG A 9 -61.31 -19.16 -4.34
C ARG A 9 -61.48 -19.80 -2.98
N GLY A 10 -60.38 -19.97 -2.24
CA GLY A 10 -60.36 -20.17 -0.81
C GLY A 10 -59.60 -19.03 -0.15
N THR A 11 -60.29 -18.27 0.70
CA THR A 11 -59.84 -17.10 1.45
C THR A 11 -58.94 -17.49 2.66
N PRO A 12 -58.30 -16.56 3.38
CA PRO A 12 -56.90 -16.65 3.80
C PRO A 12 -56.76 -17.15 5.24
N GLY A 13 -56.09 -18.28 5.43
CA GLY A 13 -55.69 -18.76 6.75
C GLY A 13 -54.39 -18.09 7.19
N ARG A 14 -54.52 -17.08 8.06
CA ARG A 14 -53.40 -16.50 8.80
C ARG A 14 -52.75 -17.56 9.69
N PHE A 15 -51.57 -18.03 9.33
CA PHE A 15 -50.64 -18.64 10.28
C PHE A 15 -49.34 -17.84 10.26
N ALA A 16 -49.28 -16.89 11.18
CA ALA A 16 -48.06 -16.22 11.57
C ALA A 16 -47.20 -17.24 12.34
N VAL A 17 -46.14 -17.72 11.70
CA VAL A 17 -45.02 -18.36 12.40
C VAL A 17 -43.84 -17.41 12.24
N ALA A 18 -43.72 -16.49 13.20
CA ALA A 18 -42.54 -15.69 13.39
C ALA A 18 -41.45 -16.57 14.02
N LEU A 19 -40.64 -17.20 13.17
CA LEU A 19 -39.39 -17.84 13.58
C LEU A 19 -38.31 -16.74 13.61
N ALA A 20 -38.17 -16.12 14.78
CA ALA A 20 -37.05 -15.27 15.12
C ALA A 20 -35.77 -16.12 15.15
N ALA A 21 -35.06 -16.16 14.04
CA ALA A 21 -33.70 -16.67 14.00
C ALA A 21 -32.78 -15.66 14.69
N ALA A 22 -32.35 -16.03 15.89
CA ALA A 22 -31.40 -15.29 16.70
C ALA A 22 -30.16 -14.92 15.87
N ALA A 23 -29.83 -13.64 15.89
CA ALA A 23 -28.61 -13.09 15.35
C ALA A 23 -27.40 -13.77 16.02
N LEU A 24 -26.77 -14.70 15.31
CA LEU A 24 -25.38 -15.04 15.56
C LEU A 24 -24.55 -13.85 15.09
N VAL A 25 -24.36 -12.87 15.97
CA VAL A 25 -23.24 -11.93 15.84
C VAL A 25 -21.99 -12.75 16.15
N ALA A 26 -21.55 -13.54 15.17
CA ALA A 26 -20.16 -13.94 15.12
C ALA A 26 -19.38 -12.64 14.99
N GLY A 27 -18.81 -12.20 16.11
CA GLY A 27 -17.74 -11.23 16.07
C GLY A 27 -16.61 -11.86 15.27
N CYS A 28 -16.63 -11.66 13.96
CA CYS A 28 -15.45 -11.80 13.13
C CYS A 28 -14.46 -10.78 13.69
N GLY A 29 -13.61 -11.23 14.61
CA GLY A 29 -12.35 -10.54 14.86
C GLY A 29 -11.67 -10.44 13.51
N SER A 30 -11.58 -9.23 12.98
CA SER A 30 -10.77 -8.96 11.81
C SER A 30 -9.34 -9.28 12.21
N GLU A 31 -8.86 -10.45 11.82
CA GLU A 31 -7.42 -10.72 11.85
C GLU A 31 -6.74 -9.58 11.10
N PRO A 32 -5.68 -8.97 11.68
CA PRO A 32 -4.96 -7.91 11.01
C PRO A 32 -4.57 -8.39 9.61
N SER A 33 -5.12 -7.75 8.59
CA SER A 33 -4.82 -8.13 7.21
C SER A 33 -3.32 -7.96 6.97
N HIS A 34 -2.67 -9.05 6.56
CA HIS A 34 -1.29 -9.02 6.10
C HIS A 34 -1.15 -8.51 4.66
N ALA A 35 -2.27 -8.13 4.04
CA ALA A 35 -2.29 -7.62 2.68
C ALA A 35 -1.72 -6.21 2.59
N VAL A 36 -0.97 -5.96 1.51
CA VAL A 36 -0.50 -4.64 1.15
C VAL A 36 -1.71 -3.71 0.92
N PRO A 37 -1.74 -2.51 1.52
CA PRO A 37 -2.82 -1.55 1.26
C PRO A 37 -2.93 -1.22 -0.22
N ALA A 38 -4.15 -1.17 -0.76
CA ALA A 38 -4.38 -0.94 -2.20
C ALA A 38 -3.69 0.33 -2.73
N ALA A 39 -3.58 1.37 -1.92
CA ALA A 39 -2.88 2.61 -2.28
C ALA A 39 -1.37 2.43 -2.51
N CYS A 40 -0.76 1.40 -1.94
CA CYS A 40 0.65 1.06 -2.10
C CYS A 40 0.96 0.25 -3.37
N ALA A 41 -0.07 -0.22 -4.07
CA ALA A 41 0.03 -1.06 -5.28
C ALA A 41 -0.45 -0.34 -6.55
N GLN A 42 -0.48 1.01 -6.54
CA GLN A 42 -0.96 1.82 -7.67
C GLN A 42 0.14 2.16 -8.69
N GLY A 43 1.34 1.59 -8.54
CA GLY A 43 2.49 1.85 -9.40
C GLY A 43 3.31 3.09 -9.00
N PRO A 44 4.40 3.38 -9.74
CA PRO A 44 5.41 4.35 -9.34
C PRO A 44 4.92 5.80 -9.40
N GLY A 45 4.10 6.16 -10.39
CA GLY A 45 3.65 7.55 -10.58
C GLY A 45 2.91 8.15 -9.37
N PRO A 46 1.91 7.47 -8.78
CA PRO A 46 1.30 7.91 -7.52
C PRO A 46 2.28 8.09 -6.36
N LEU A 47 3.27 7.20 -6.23
CA LEU A 47 4.32 7.30 -5.21
C LEU A 47 5.23 8.51 -5.44
N GLU A 48 5.72 8.71 -6.66
CA GLU A 48 6.54 9.87 -7.01
C GLU A 48 5.81 11.20 -6.76
N ARG A 49 4.53 11.28 -7.14
CA ARG A 49 3.69 12.45 -6.82
C ARG A 49 3.54 12.67 -5.32
N ALA A 50 3.40 11.59 -4.56
CA ALA A 50 3.34 11.69 -3.10
C ALA A 50 4.68 12.17 -2.51
N LEU A 51 5.80 11.66 -3.02
CA LEU A 51 7.15 12.02 -2.61
C LEU A 51 7.49 13.49 -2.90
N ALA A 52 6.80 14.15 -3.84
CA ALA A 52 6.97 15.58 -4.08
C ALA A 52 6.73 16.46 -2.85
N ARG A 53 6.08 15.94 -1.81
CA ARG A 53 5.88 16.62 -0.51
C ARG A 53 7.04 16.46 0.47
N ALA A 54 8.07 15.67 0.16
CA ALA A 54 9.25 15.51 1.01
C ALA A 54 9.96 16.86 1.23
N PRO A 55 10.48 17.14 2.44
CA PRO A 55 10.57 16.23 3.60
C PRO A 55 9.31 16.20 4.48
N GLY A 56 8.23 16.87 4.08
CA GLY A 56 6.95 16.90 4.80
C GLY A 56 6.19 15.56 4.75
N GLU A 57 4.89 15.62 5.01
CA GLU A 57 4.08 14.40 5.11
C GLU A 57 3.83 13.76 3.73
N VAL A 58 4.36 12.54 3.57
CA VAL A 58 4.14 11.72 2.38
C VAL A 58 3.14 10.62 2.71
N LYS A 59 2.00 10.63 2.00
CA LYS A 59 0.95 9.60 2.08
C LYS A 59 0.52 9.14 0.69
N LEU A 60 0.30 7.84 0.58
CA LEU A 60 -0.33 7.11 -0.53
C LEU A 60 -1.75 6.74 -0.11
N GLY A 61 -2.76 7.48 -0.59
CA GLY A 61 -4.15 7.22 -0.20
C GLY A 61 -4.38 7.21 1.32
N GLY A 62 -3.63 8.02 2.07
CA GLY A 62 -3.66 8.07 3.54
C GLY A 62 -2.59 7.21 4.24
N THR A 63 -1.99 6.24 3.54
CA THR A 63 -0.97 5.32 4.07
C THR A 63 0.43 5.91 3.94
N ARG A 64 1.24 5.85 5.00
CA ARG A 64 2.66 6.20 4.93
C ARG A 64 3.43 5.16 4.10
N PRO A 65 4.39 5.54 3.24
CA PRO A 65 5.16 4.58 2.44
C PRO A 65 5.79 3.42 3.25
N SER A 66 6.29 3.65 4.46
CA SER A 66 6.85 2.58 5.31
C SER A 66 5.79 1.57 5.78
N ALA A 67 4.53 2.02 5.93
CA ALA A 67 3.42 1.16 6.32
C ALA A 67 2.94 0.25 5.17
N CYS A 68 3.44 0.45 3.96
CA CYS A 68 3.20 -0.46 2.84
C CYS A 68 3.90 -1.82 3.04
N PHE A 69 4.98 -1.87 3.83
CA PHE A 69 5.73 -3.10 4.14
C PHE A 69 5.11 -3.81 5.34
N VAL A 70 3.95 -4.45 5.12
CA VAL A 70 3.13 -5.05 6.19
C VAL A 70 3.82 -6.24 6.85
N ARG A 71 3.84 -6.28 8.19
CA ARG A 71 4.46 -7.39 8.91
C ARG A 71 3.74 -8.71 8.59
N GLY A 72 4.51 -9.75 8.27
CA GLY A 72 3.95 -11.06 7.90
C GLY A 72 3.34 -11.09 6.50
N GLY A 73 3.67 -10.12 5.64
CA GLY A 73 3.21 -10.09 4.26
C GLY A 73 3.61 -11.33 3.45
N ASP A 74 2.97 -11.47 2.31
CA ASP A 74 3.14 -12.62 1.41
C ASP A 74 3.94 -12.26 0.14
N PRO A 75 4.31 -13.27 -0.68
CA PRO A 75 5.02 -13.03 -1.95
C PRO A 75 4.29 -12.11 -2.94
N GLY A 76 2.95 -12.12 -2.97
CA GLY A 76 2.17 -11.23 -3.84
C GLY A 76 2.28 -9.77 -3.41
N GLY A 77 2.43 -9.53 -2.10
CA GLY A 77 2.82 -8.23 -1.56
C GLY A 77 4.20 -7.78 -2.04
N VAL A 78 5.18 -8.68 -2.14
CA VAL A 78 6.52 -8.34 -2.66
C VAL A 78 6.44 -7.88 -4.11
N GLU A 79 5.70 -8.61 -4.93
CA GLU A 79 5.51 -8.29 -6.34
C GLU A 79 4.83 -6.93 -6.51
N SER A 80 3.73 -6.70 -5.78
CA SER A 80 2.96 -5.45 -5.84
C SER A 80 3.79 -4.22 -5.44
N LEU A 81 4.55 -4.34 -4.34
CA LEU A 81 5.45 -3.27 -3.91
C LEU A 81 6.66 -3.13 -4.84
N GLY A 82 7.17 -4.22 -5.40
CA GLY A 82 8.24 -4.21 -6.38
C GLY A 82 7.88 -3.38 -7.62
N LEU A 83 6.66 -3.56 -8.15
CA LEU A 83 6.15 -2.78 -9.29
C LEU A 83 5.92 -1.29 -8.98
N THR A 84 5.92 -0.91 -7.69
CA THR A 84 5.64 0.47 -7.27
C THR A 84 6.90 1.20 -6.79
N PHE A 85 7.66 0.60 -5.89
CA PHE A 85 8.77 1.25 -5.19
C PHE A 85 10.08 1.18 -5.99
N LEU A 86 10.35 0.06 -6.68
CA LEU A 86 11.62 -0.10 -7.39
C LEU A 86 11.72 0.85 -8.61
N PRO A 87 10.73 0.93 -9.53
CA PRO A 87 10.80 1.90 -10.63
C PRO A 87 10.83 3.35 -10.15
N ALA A 88 10.12 3.69 -9.06
CA ALA A 88 10.17 5.03 -8.48
C ALA A 88 11.57 5.37 -7.95
N ALA A 89 12.25 4.40 -7.31
CA ALA A 89 13.63 4.57 -6.86
C ALA A 89 14.59 4.72 -8.04
N GLU A 90 14.44 3.90 -9.08
CA GLU A 90 15.24 3.96 -10.31
C GLU A 90 15.14 5.34 -10.98
N HIS A 91 13.91 5.83 -11.22
CA HIS A 91 13.68 7.15 -11.82
C HIS A 91 14.30 8.28 -11.00
N LEU A 92 14.04 8.29 -9.69
CA LEU A 92 14.58 9.31 -8.80
C LEU A 92 16.11 9.22 -8.70
N ALA A 93 16.69 8.03 -8.79
CA ALA A 93 18.14 7.85 -8.82
C ALA A 93 18.78 8.40 -10.09
N VAL A 94 18.16 8.21 -11.26
CA VAL A 94 18.60 8.84 -12.52
C VAL A 94 18.63 10.35 -12.38
N GLU A 95 17.55 10.95 -11.88
CA GLU A 95 17.47 12.40 -11.69
C GLU A 95 18.43 12.92 -10.62
N ALA A 96 18.58 12.20 -9.50
CA ALA A 96 19.49 12.57 -8.42
C ALA A 96 20.96 12.49 -8.86
N ARG A 97 21.32 11.54 -9.73
CA ARG A 97 22.65 11.48 -10.37
C ARG A 97 22.91 12.68 -11.26
N ALA A 98 21.91 13.08 -12.06
CA ALA A 98 22.02 14.24 -12.94
C ALA A 98 22.07 15.57 -12.15
N GLN A 99 21.35 15.65 -11.03
CA GLN A 99 21.25 16.84 -10.19
C GLN A 99 21.38 16.48 -8.70
N PRO A 100 22.61 16.30 -8.18
CA PRO A 100 22.86 15.84 -6.80
C PRO A 100 22.26 16.73 -5.70
N ARG A 101 22.05 18.01 -6.00
CA ARG A 101 21.45 19.00 -5.07
C ARG A 101 19.97 19.28 -5.38
N GLY A 102 19.41 18.58 -6.35
CA GLY A 102 18.05 18.77 -6.82
C GLY A 102 16.99 18.13 -5.91
N PRO A 103 15.70 18.38 -6.20
CA PRO A 103 14.59 17.82 -5.43
C PRO A 103 14.53 16.29 -5.50
N ALA A 104 15.00 15.67 -6.59
CA ALA A 104 15.04 14.22 -6.74
C ALA A 104 15.91 13.55 -5.67
N ALA A 105 17.05 14.15 -5.29
CA ALA A 105 17.90 13.63 -4.22
C ALA A 105 17.17 13.60 -2.87
N MET A 106 16.42 14.67 -2.54
CA MET A 106 15.57 14.72 -1.34
C MET A 106 14.49 13.63 -1.35
N ARG A 107 13.78 13.50 -2.47
CA ARG A 107 12.69 12.51 -2.65
C ARG A 107 13.21 11.08 -2.55
N LEU A 108 14.34 10.80 -3.20
CA LEU A 108 15.02 9.51 -3.14
C LEU A 108 15.47 9.19 -1.70
N GLY A 109 16.11 10.14 -1.03
CA GLY A 109 16.48 9.99 0.37
C GLY A 109 15.26 9.62 1.23
N PHE A 110 14.14 10.35 1.08
CA PHE A 110 12.90 10.05 1.78
C PHE A 110 12.40 8.63 1.50
N LEU A 111 12.36 8.23 0.23
CA LEU A 111 11.93 6.89 -0.18
C LEU A 111 12.78 5.80 0.49
N ILE A 112 14.11 5.93 0.45
CA ILE A 112 15.02 4.99 1.11
C ILE A 112 14.79 4.94 2.62
N GLY A 113 14.61 6.10 3.26
CA GLY A 113 14.30 6.15 4.69
C GLY A 113 13.01 5.42 5.04
N ALA A 114 11.97 5.60 4.23
CA ALA A 114 10.68 4.94 4.43
C ALA A 114 10.77 3.42 4.20
N VAL A 115 11.51 2.99 3.18
CA VAL A 115 11.79 1.56 2.91
C VAL A 115 12.52 0.94 4.09
N ARG A 116 13.63 1.54 4.53
CA ARG A 116 14.39 1.07 5.72
C ARG A 116 13.52 0.98 6.96
N ARG A 117 12.68 1.98 7.19
CA ARG A 117 11.73 2.00 8.32
C ARG A 117 10.73 0.84 8.22
N GLY A 118 10.15 0.63 7.04
CA GLY A 118 9.15 -0.41 6.79
C GLY A 118 9.74 -1.82 6.89
N THR A 119 11.00 -2.00 6.50
CA THR A 119 11.66 -3.31 6.45
C THR A 119 12.67 -3.53 7.57
N ALA A 120 12.74 -2.65 8.58
CA ALA A 120 13.72 -2.72 9.67
C ALA A 120 13.74 -4.05 10.44
N ARG A 121 12.61 -4.78 10.46
CA ARG A 121 12.48 -6.08 11.13
C ARG A 121 12.84 -7.26 10.21
N GLY A 122 13.26 -6.99 8.98
CA GLY A 122 13.51 -7.99 7.95
C GLY A 122 12.24 -8.70 7.48
N GLY A 123 12.41 -9.92 6.99
CA GLY A 123 11.33 -10.78 6.50
C GLY A 123 11.22 -10.80 4.98
N VAL A 124 10.03 -11.12 4.50
CA VAL A 124 9.67 -11.31 3.07
C VAL A 124 10.10 -10.16 2.15
N TYR A 125 10.20 -8.93 2.65
CA TYR A 125 10.58 -7.75 1.84
C TYR A 125 12.08 -7.42 1.85
N SER A 126 12.93 -8.19 2.56
CA SER A 126 14.35 -7.86 2.73
C SER A 126 15.09 -7.74 1.40
N GLU A 127 14.87 -8.68 0.49
CA GLU A 127 15.48 -8.69 -0.83
C GLU A 127 14.98 -7.54 -1.71
N LEU A 128 13.68 -7.21 -1.63
CA LEU A 128 13.14 -6.04 -2.33
C LEU A 128 13.76 -4.75 -1.81
N ALA A 129 13.87 -4.57 -0.50
CA ALA A 129 14.53 -3.41 0.10
C ALA A 129 15.99 -3.30 -0.36
N ARG A 130 16.72 -4.43 -0.40
CA ARG A 130 18.09 -4.47 -0.90
C ARG A 130 18.18 -3.99 -2.35
N ARG A 131 17.29 -4.45 -3.24
CA ARG A 131 17.25 -4.01 -4.65
C ARG A 131 16.94 -2.52 -4.78
N ILE A 132 15.99 -2.01 -4.00
CA ILE A 132 15.68 -0.57 -3.98
C ILE A 132 16.90 0.25 -3.52
N GLU A 133 17.64 -0.22 -2.51
CA GLU A 133 18.86 0.45 -2.06
C GLU A 133 20.00 0.37 -3.07
N GLN A 134 20.05 -0.64 -3.95
CA GLN A 134 21.04 -0.72 -5.03
C GLN A 134 20.88 0.39 -6.07
N GLU A 135 19.70 1.00 -6.19
CA GLU A 135 19.49 2.16 -7.06
C GLU A 135 20.31 3.39 -6.61
N LEU A 136 20.86 3.38 -5.39
CA LEU A 136 21.76 4.42 -4.90
C LEU A 136 23.16 4.40 -5.56
N ASN A 137 23.47 3.40 -6.37
CA ASN A 137 24.75 3.34 -7.07
C ASN A 137 24.98 4.61 -7.92
N GLY A 138 26.06 5.33 -7.61
CA GLY A 138 26.42 6.59 -8.27
C GLY A 138 25.64 7.83 -7.81
N VAL A 139 24.69 7.70 -6.88
CA VAL A 139 24.00 8.83 -6.25
C VAL A 139 24.91 9.43 -5.16
N ASP A 140 25.02 10.76 -5.12
CA ASP A 140 25.65 11.47 -3.99
C ASP A 140 24.75 11.40 -2.75
N THR A 141 24.89 10.31 -1.99
CA THR A 141 24.15 10.11 -0.75
C THR A 141 24.59 11.05 0.37
N HIS A 142 25.72 11.75 0.23
CA HIS A 142 26.18 12.74 1.21
C HIS A 142 25.59 14.14 0.95
N ALA A 143 24.95 14.34 -0.21
CA ALA A 143 24.27 15.59 -0.52
C ALA A 143 23.27 15.98 0.60
N PRO A 144 23.26 17.25 1.05
CA PRO A 144 22.37 17.69 2.13
C PRO A 144 20.87 17.42 1.85
N ALA A 145 20.47 17.51 0.58
CA ALA A 145 19.12 17.20 0.14
C ALA A 145 18.78 15.72 0.41
N PHE A 146 19.64 14.79 -0.03
CA PHE A 146 19.46 13.36 0.22
C PHE A 146 19.38 13.05 1.72
N GLN A 147 20.32 13.57 2.51
CA GLN A 147 20.37 13.32 3.95
C GLN A 147 19.16 13.89 4.70
N THR A 148 18.63 15.02 4.26
CA THR A 148 17.39 15.59 4.83
C THR A 148 16.20 14.70 4.52
N GLY A 149 16.09 14.23 3.27
CA GLY A 149 15.07 13.29 2.86
C GLY A 149 15.15 11.99 3.67
N LEU A 150 16.35 11.40 3.74
CA LEU A 150 16.61 10.15 4.45
C LEU A 150 16.17 10.20 5.91
N ARG A 151 16.56 11.26 6.65
CA ARG A 151 16.14 11.44 8.04
C ARG A 151 14.63 11.58 8.18
N ALA A 152 13.98 12.32 7.28
CA ALA A 152 12.53 12.46 7.28
C ALA A 152 11.82 11.12 7.00
N GLY A 153 12.28 10.36 6.00
CA GLY A 153 11.74 9.04 5.69
C GLY A 153 11.90 8.03 6.83
N LEU A 154 13.04 8.06 7.53
CA LEU A 154 13.26 7.21 8.71
C LEU A 154 12.34 7.57 9.88
N ALA A 155 12.04 8.86 10.07
CA ALA A 155 11.23 9.34 11.18
C ALA A 155 9.73 9.11 10.95
N HIS A 156 9.22 9.54 9.79
CA HIS A 156 7.78 9.61 9.51
C HIS A 156 7.38 9.17 8.11
N GLY A 157 8.32 8.58 7.36
CA GLY A 157 8.02 7.87 6.12
C GLY A 157 7.10 6.69 6.32
#